data_AF-A0A834AFJ9-F1
#
_entry.id   AF-A0A834AFJ9-F1
#
_cell.length_a   1.000
_cell.length_b   1.000
_cell.length_c   1.000
_cell.angle_alpha   90.00
_cell.angle_beta   90.00
_cell.angle_gamma   90.00
#
_symmetry.space_group_name_H-M   'P 1'
#
loop_
_entity.id
_entity.type
_entity.pdbx_description
1 polymer ?
#
loop_
_entity_poly.entity_id
_entity_poly.type
_entity_poly.pdbx_seq_one_letter_code
_entity_poly.pdbx_strand_id
1 'polypeptide(L)'
;MGLPKPDLVMFLHLQLEEAVKRGQFGLERYENRDFQRRVLERFQQLIGDRTLNWKMVNASRSIEDVHKEIRMLSEEAIRATAQKPLEELWM
;
A
#
# COMPACT_ATOMS: atom_id res chain seq x y z
N MET A 1 5.25 -18.72 -15.09
CA MET A 1 5.11 -18.85 -13.64
C MET A 1 4.89 -17.45 -13.10
N GLY A 2 3.71 -17.18 -12.54
CA GLY A 2 3.37 -15.88 -11.95
C GLY A 2 4.01 -15.70 -10.57
N LEU A 3 3.87 -14.49 -10.00
CA LEU A 3 4.22 -14.24 -8.61
C LEU A 3 3.07 -14.72 -7.69
N PRO A 4 3.34 -15.10 -6.43
CA PRO A 4 2.29 -15.32 -5.44
C PRO A 4 1.38 -14.11 -5.29
N LYS A 5 0.07 -14.32 -5.42
CA LYS A 5 -0.94 -13.26 -5.23
C LYS A 5 -1.06 -12.93 -3.74
N PRO A 6 -1.00 -11.64 -3.37
CA PRO A 6 -1.24 -11.24 -1.99
C PRO A 6 -2.73 -11.34 -1.62
N ASP A 7 -3.00 -11.83 -0.41
CA ASP A 7 -4.34 -11.85 0.19
C ASP A 7 -4.86 -10.45 0.58
N LEU A 8 -3.93 -9.51 0.81
CA LEU A 8 -4.18 -8.13 1.20
C LEU A 8 -3.04 -7.24 0.71
N VAL A 9 -3.37 -6.13 0.07
CA VAL A 9 -2.41 -5.07 -0.28
C VAL A 9 -2.84 -3.78 0.38
N MET A 10 -2.02 -3.25 1.28
CA MET A 10 -2.28 -1.99 1.98
C MET A 10 -1.50 -0.85 1.32
N PHE A 11 -2.22 0.11 0.74
CA PHE A 11 -1.64 1.33 0.20
C PHE A 11 -1.66 2.42 1.28
N LEU A 12 -0.48 2.73 1.83
CA LEU A 12 -0.30 3.79 2.82
C LEU A 12 -0.30 5.14 2.10
N HIS A 13 -1.45 5.79 2.09
CA HIS A 13 -1.62 7.07 1.44
C HIS A 13 -1.12 8.20 2.33
N LEU A 14 -0.14 8.94 1.83
CA LEU A 14 0.41 10.14 2.45
C LEU A 14 0.52 11.23 1.38
N GLN A 15 0.12 12.45 1.72
CA GLN A 15 0.32 13.57 0.81
C GLN A 15 1.81 13.90 0.69
N LEU A 16 2.24 14.33 -0.50
CA LEU A 16 3.66 14.59 -0.77
C LEU A 16 4.20 15.69 0.15
N GLU A 17 3.38 16.67 0.49
CA GLU A 17 3.66 17.76 1.41
C GLU A 17 3.96 17.27 2.83
N GLU A 18 3.32 16.18 3.26
CA GLU A 18 3.53 15.56 4.56
C GLU A 18 4.75 14.65 4.56
N ALA A 19 5.04 13.98 3.44
CA ALA A 19 6.26 13.19 3.27
C ALA A 19 7.51 14.06 3.38
N VAL A 20 7.51 15.25 2.77
CA VAL A 20 8.62 16.22 2.84
C VAL A 20 8.91 16.66 4.28
N LYS A 21 7.88 16.80 5.12
CA LYS A 21 8.03 17.19 6.53
C LYS A 21 8.77 16.14 7.37
N ARG A 22 8.87 14.89 6.90
CA ARG A 22 9.61 13.81 7.60
C ARG A 22 11.14 13.95 7.47
N GLY A 23 11.62 15.02 6.83
CA GLY A 23 12.98 15.54 6.98
C GLY A 23 14.07 14.87 6.13
N GLN A 24 13.77 13.73 5.50
CA GLN A 24 14.75 12.99 4.68
C GLN A 24 14.41 12.99 3.18
N PHE A 25 13.37 13.71 2.75
CA PHE A 25 12.97 13.73 1.34
C PHE A 25 14.00 14.43 0.46
N GLY A 26 14.53 13.70 -0.52
CA GLY A 26 15.45 14.20 -1.55
C GLY A 26 16.87 13.66 -1.44
N LEU A 27 17.11 12.72 -0.52
CA LEU A 27 18.41 12.07 -0.33
C LEU A 27 18.56 10.86 -1.26
N GLU A 28 17.46 10.19 -1.61
CA GLU A 28 17.47 9.04 -2.51
C GLU A 28 17.07 9.40 -3.95
N ARG A 29 17.51 8.59 -4.92
CA ARG A 29 17.34 8.81 -6.37
C ARG A 29 15.89 9.10 -6.80
N TYR A 30 14.91 8.53 -6.12
CA TYR A 30 13.48 8.64 -6.48
C TYR A 30 12.69 9.62 -5.61
N GLU A 31 13.33 10.30 -4.66
CA GLU A 31 12.70 11.26 -3.77
C GLU A 31 12.62 12.67 -4.40
N ASN A 32 12.06 12.75 -5.61
CA ASN A 32 11.74 14.02 -6.25
C ASN A 32 10.25 14.09 -6.57
N ARG A 33 9.69 15.30 -6.52
CA ARG A 33 8.24 15.52 -6.55
C ARG A 33 7.58 15.02 -7.84
N ASP A 34 8.18 15.30 -8.99
CA ASP A 34 7.63 14.90 -10.28
C ASP A 34 7.62 13.39 -10.48
N PHE A 35 8.68 12.70 -10.04
CA PHE A 35 8.72 11.25 -10.08
C PHE A 35 7.68 10.63 -9.15
N GLN A 36 7.59 11.11 -7.90
CA GLN A 36 6.61 10.61 -6.93
C GLN A 36 5.17 10.82 -7.39
N ARG A 37 4.86 11.95 -8.05
CA ARG A 37 3.56 12.18 -8.67
C ARG A 37 3.23 11.14 -9.75
N ARG A 38 4.16 10.87 -10.66
CA ARG A 38 3.97 9.85 -11.71
C ARG A 38 3.84 8.44 -11.12
N VAL A 39 4.56 8.14 -10.06
CA VAL A 39 4.44 6.87 -9.33
C VAL A 39 3.06 6.74 -8.71
N LEU A 40 2.53 7.79 -8.08
CA LEU A 40 1.18 7.79 -7.52
C LEU A 40 0.11 7.54 -8.60
N GLU A 41 0.22 8.17 -9.77
CA GLU A 41 -0.68 7.93 -10.91
C GLU A 41 -0.68 6.46 -11.35
N ARG A 42 0.50 5.81 -11.37
CA ARG A 42 0.60 4.37 -11.67
C ARG A 42 0.00 3.50 -10.58
N PHE A 43 0.20 3.84 -9.31
CA PHE A 43 -0.46 3.14 -8.22
C PHE A 43 -1.98 3.26 -8.28
N GLN A 44 -2.53 4.42 -8.65
CA GLN A 44 -3.98 4.59 -8.85
C GLN A 44 -4.53 3.64 -9.92
N GLN A 45 -3.77 3.41 -11.01
CA GLN A 45 -4.14 2.42 -12.03
C GLN A 45 -4.14 0.99 -11.46
N LEU A 46 -3.14 0.64 -10.65
CA LEU A 46 -3.04 -0.68 -10.01
C LEU A 46 -4.13 -0.90 -8.95
N ILE A 47 -4.49 0.14 -8.18
CA ILE A 47 -5.58 0.10 -7.19
C ILE A 47 -6.94 -0.15 -7.87
N GLY A 48 -7.08 0.25 -9.14
CA GLY A 48 -8.27 -0.05 -9.95
C GLY A 48 -8.46 -1.54 -10.27
N ASP A 49 -7.43 -2.37 -10.08
CA ASP A 49 -7.51 -3.81 -10.29
C ASP A 49 -8.34 -4.49 -9.20
N ARG A 50 -9.54 -4.94 -9.58
CA ARG A 50 -10.49 -5.61 -8.69
C ARG A 50 -10.11 -7.06 -8.35
N THR A 51 -9.12 -7.63 -9.01
CA THR A 51 -8.63 -8.97 -8.68
C THR A 51 -7.82 -8.98 -7.39
N LEU A 52 -7.34 -7.82 -6.94
CA LEU A 52 -6.55 -7.64 -5.74
C LEU A 52 -7.34 -6.98 -4.61
N ASN A 53 -7.09 -7.44 -3.39
CA ASN A 53 -7.71 -6.89 -2.18
C ASN A 53 -6.94 -5.65 -1.69
N TRP A 54 -7.13 -4.52 -2.36
CA TRP A 54 -6.55 -3.24 -1.97
C TRP A 54 -7.28 -2.62 -0.78
N LYS A 55 -6.51 -2.12 0.20
CA LYS A 55 -7.00 -1.29 1.31
C LYS A 55 -6.20 0.00 1.39
N MET A 56 -6.91 1.12 1.40
CA MET A 56 -6.30 2.45 1.56
C MET A 56 -6.15 2.73 3.05
N VAL A 57 -4.93 3.03 3.49
CA VAL A 57 -4.62 3.37 4.88
C VAL A 57 -4.16 4.82 4.91
N ASN A 58 -4.82 5.67 5.70
CA ASN A 58 -4.40 7.06 5.84
C ASN A 58 -3.16 7.15 6.74
N ALA A 59 -2.00 7.36 6.12
CA ALA A 59 -0.70 7.40 6.78
C ALA A 59 -0.32 8.79 7.35
N SER A 60 -1.20 9.79 7.27
CA SER A 60 -0.99 11.12 7.88
C SER A 60 -1.28 11.18 9.38
N ARG A 61 -1.93 10.14 9.92
CA ARG A 61 -2.27 10.02 11.34
C ARG A 61 -1.05 9.67 12.19
N SER A 62 -1.25 9.55 13.51
CA SER A 62 -0.22 9.07 14.44
C SER A 62 0.27 7.67 14.06
N ILE A 63 1.51 7.33 14.44
CA ILE A 63 2.08 6.00 14.20
C ILE A 63 1.20 4.93 14.85
N GLU A 64 0.71 5.18 16.06
CA GLU A 64 -0.14 4.29 16.82
C GLU A 64 -1.49 4.03 16.12
N ASP A 65 -2.12 5.06 15.56
CA ASP A 65 -3.41 4.91 14.88
C ASP A 65 -3.27 4.20 13.54
N VAL A 66 -2.20 4.49 12.79
CA VAL A 66 -1.86 3.77 11.56
C VAL A 66 -1.57 2.30 11.87
N HIS A 67 -0.79 2.03 12.91
CA HIS A 67 -0.48 0.67 13.35
C HIS A 67 -1.74 -0.12 13.74
N LYS A 68 -2.65 0.49 14.52
CA LYS A 68 -3.91 -0.15 14.91
C LYS A 68 -4.76 -0.55 13.71
N GLU A 69 -4.85 0.33 12.70
CA GLU A 69 -5.61 0.05 11.47
C GLU A 69 -4.96 -1.08 10.66
N ILE A 70 -3.65 -1.02 10.43
CA ILE A 70 -2.90 -2.07 9.72
C ILE A 70 -3.07 -3.42 10.42
N ARG A 71 -2.97 -3.44 11.75
CA ARG A 71 -3.14 -4.65 12.55
C ARG A 71 -4.54 -5.24 12.38
N MET A 72 -5.58 -4.42 12.50
CA MET A 72 -6.97 -4.87 12.32
C MET A 72 -7.18 -5.51 10.95
N LEU A 73 -6.77 -4.82 9.88
CA LEU A 73 -6.91 -5.31 8.50
C LEU A 73 -6.14 -6.61 8.27
N SER A 74 -4.94 -6.72 8.86
CA SER A 74 -4.11 -7.92 8.76
C SER A 74 -4.74 -9.10 9.48
N GLU A 75 -5.22 -8.91 10.71
CA GLU A 75 -5.90 -9.97 11.47
C GLU A 75 -7.18 -10.46 10.76
N GLU A 76 -7.92 -9.55 10.12
CA GLU A 76 -9.08 -9.90 9.30
C GLU A 76 -8.69 -10.71 8.06
N ALA A 77 -7.65 -10.30 7.33
CA ALA A 77 -7.15 -11.01 6.17
C ALA A 77 -6.70 -12.44 6.53
N ILE A 78 -5.91 -12.59 7.59
CA ILE A 78 -5.45 -13.89 8.10
C ILE A 78 -6.64 -14.82 8.37
N ARG A 79 -7.68 -14.33 9.05
CA ARG A 79 -8.88 -15.13 9.32
C ARG A 79 -9.63 -15.49 8.03
N ALA A 80 -9.75 -14.56 7.10
CA ALA A 80 -10.52 -14.73 5.86
C ALA A 80 -9.84 -15.63 4.82
N THR A 81 -8.52 -15.79 4.88
CA THR A 81 -7.75 -16.57 3.89
C THR A 81 -7.11 -17.83 4.44
N ALA A 82 -7.28 -18.13 5.75
CA ALA A 82 -6.70 -19.29 6.42
C ALA A 82 -6.93 -20.66 5.73
N GLN A 83 -7.99 -20.81 4.95
CA GLN A 83 -8.35 -22.06 4.25
C GLN A 83 -8.39 -21.91 2.72
N LYS A 84 -7.88 -20.80 2.18
CA LYS A 84 -7.83 -20.56 0.73
C LYS A 84 -6.45 -20.97 0.19
N PRO A 85 -6.39 -21.55 -1.02
CA PRO A 85 -5.12 -21.81 -1.68
C PRO A 85 -4.44 -20.50 -2.08
N LEU A 86 -3.12 -20.51 -2.17
CA LEU A 86 -2.34 -19.40 -2.70
C LEU A 86 -2.57 -19.28 -4.21
N GLU A 87 -3.01 -18.11 -4.65
CA GLU A 87 -3.29 -17.80 -6.05
C GLU A 87 -2.06 -17.18 -6.76
N GLU A 88 -2.10 -17.08 -8.09
CA GLU A 88 -1.08 -16.38 -8.89
C GLU A 88 -1.51 -14.95 -9.23
N LEU A 89 -0.56 -14.02 -9.20
CA LEU A 89 -0.76 -12.60 -9.51
C LEU A 89 -0.79 -12.40 -11.04
N TRP A 90 -1.86 -11.77 -11.53
CA TRP A 90 -2.06 -11.36 -12.94
C TRP A 90 -1.93 -12.50 -13.98
N MET A 91 -2.45 -13.68 -13.62
CA MET A 91 -2.64 -14.82 -14.51
C MET A 91 -4.12 -15.03 -14.83
#